data_AF-A0A261ENR3-F1
#
_entry.id   AF-A0A261ENR3-F1
#
_cell.length_a   1.000
_cell.length_b   1.000
_cell.length_c   1.000
_cell.angle_alpha   90.00
_cell.angle_beta   90.00
_cell.angle_gamma   90.00
#
_symmetry.space_group_name_H-M   'P 1'
#
loop_
_entity.id
_entity.type
_entity.pdbx_description
1 polymer ?
#
loop_
_entity_poly.entity_id
_entity_poly.type
_entity_poly.pdbx_seq_one_letter_code
_entity_poly.pdbx_strand_id
1 'polypeptide(L)'
;MTDQMVLATQKWLNKTYVGRNGYNVVQENGRTGWEVVHGLLRALQIELGISVPSDNFGPGTTARYQAAPLAKPALKGATSNKYAILQGALWCKGYDAGHYGDLDDHYDDKVAAAVASLQADAGIGGDGLTVSVNLMKALLSMDQFRLIPGSGGDASVRSFQQELNGGFEAYSGLIPCDGIYDRGTNEAVIYAIQALEDMPVDVASGYFGPSTRSHCPDLDYSHGQVSYTGAVYSDARIRRFCRIANFCMYVNGFPSGTQADPFPEKIDPARVREFQRKYAVAETGRINLSTWLSLCVSCGDTSR
;
A
#
# COMPACT_ATOMS: atom_id res chain seq x y z
N MET A 1 13.66 7.20 -21.80
CA MET A 1 12.79 6.99 -22.97
C MET A 1 11.53 7.81 -22.77
N THR A 2 10.96 8.40 -23.83
CA THR A 2 9.72 9.18 -23.76
C THR A 2 8.54 8.25 -23.93
N ASP A 3 7.64 8.22 -22.95
CA ASP A 3 6.37 7.53 -23.04
C ASP A 3 5.34 8.44 -23.72
N GLN A 4 4.75 7.98 -24.82
CA GLN A 4 3.83 8.77 -25.63
C GLN A 4 2.51 9.05 -24.91
N MET A 5 2.06 8.13 -24.06
CA MET A 5 0.80 8.28 -23.32
C MET A 5 0.98 9.15 -22.08
N VAL A 6 2.15 9.14 -21.46
CA VAL A 6 2.51 10.16 -20.48
C VAL A 6 2.60 11.55 -21.13
N LEU A 7 3.16 11.65 -22.34
CA LEU A 7 3.19 12.93 -23.07
C LEU A 7 1.79 13.43 -23.41
N ALA A 8 0.90 12.53 -23.86
CA ALA A 8 -0.51 12.84 -24.10
C ALA A 8 -1.19 13.33 -22.81
N THR A 9 -0.91 12.69 -21.68
CA THR A 9 -1.42 13.10 -20.36
C THR A 9 -0.99 14.51 -19.99
N GLN A 10 0.30 14.84 -20.15
CA GLN A 10 0.84 16.16 -19.84
C GLN A 10 0.22 17.25 -20.73
N LYS A 11 0.08 16.97 -22.03
CA LYS A 11 -0.58 17.87 -22.99
C LYS A 11 -2.05 18.10 -22.65
N TRP A 12 -2.78 17.02 -22.35
CA TRP A 12 -4.18 17.09 -21.97
C TRP A 12 -4.39 17.92 -20.70
N LEU A 13 -3.55 17.72 -19.67
CA LEU A 13 -3.59 18.50 -18.45
C LEU A 13 -3.40 20.00 -18.72
N ASN A 14 -2.36 20.36 -19.49
CA ASN A 14 -2.08 21.76 -19.80
C ASN A 14 -3.20 22.38 -20.65
N LYS A 15 -3.68 21.67 -21.67
CA LYS A 15 -4.80 22.12 -22.51
C LYS A 15 -6.07 22.37 -21.70
N THR A 16 -6.35 21.54 -20.71
CA THR A 16 -7.62 21.56 -19.97
C THR A 16 -7.61 22.51 -18.77
N TYR A 17 -6.47 22.64 -18.07
CA TYR A 17 -6.41 23.31 -16.77
C TYR A 17 -5.52 24.55 -16.71
N VAL A 18 -4.75 24.90 -17.75
CA VAL A 18 -4.00 26.18 -17.75
C VAL A 18 -4.97 27.35 -17.56
N GLY A 19 -4.65 28.22 -16.60
CA GLY A 19 -5.48 29.36 -16.20
C GLY A 19 -6.55 29.03 -15.14
N ARG A 20 -6.73 27.76 -14.76
CA ARG A 20 -7.58 27.39 -13.61
C ARG A 20 -6.84 27.67 -12.29
N ASN A 21 -7.57 28.18 -11.31
CA ASN A 21 -6.98 28.51 -10.00
C ASN A 21 -6.32 27.28 -9.36
N GLY A 22 -5.05 27.42 -8.99
CA GLY A 22 -4.27 26.37 -8.33
C GLY A 22 -3.77 25.24 -9.23
N TYR A 23 -3.97 25.28 -10.55
CA TYR A 23 -3.28 24.39 -11.49
C TYR A 23 -1.89 24.93 -11.84
N ASN A 24 -0.90 24.05 -11.91
CA ASN A 24 0.46 24.37 -12.35
C ASN A 24 0.74 23.69 -13.69
N VAL A 25 1.36 24.42 -14.62
CA VAL A 25 1.81 23.85 -15.91
C VAL A 25 2.74 22.68 -15.64
N VAL A 26 2.51 21.57 -16.35
CA VAL A 26 3.37 20.38 -16.31
C VAL A 26 4.24 20.35 -17.56
N GLN A 27 5.52 20.00 -17.43
CA GLN A 27 6.43 19.85 -18.55
C GLN A 27 5.99 18.70 -19.47
N GLU A 28 5.77 18.99 -20.76
CA GLU A 28 5.38 18.02 -21.78
C GLU A 28 6.60 17.27 -22.35
N ASN A 29 7.18 16.37 -21.55
CA ASN A 29 8.41 15.63 -21.87
C ASN A 29 8.21 14.10 -22.02
N GLY A 30 6.99 13.60 -21.78
CA GLY A 30 6.61 12.19 -21.74
C GLY A 30 7.36 11.37 -20.69
N ARG A 31 7.78 12.00 -19.60
CA ARG A 31 8.41 11.34 -18.45
C ARG A 31 7.46 11.43 -17.26
N THR A 32 7.16 10.27 -16.67
CA THR A 32 6.40 10.22 -15.42
C THR A 32 7.24 10.76 -14.26
N GLY A 33 6.58 11.25 -13.21
CA GLY A 33 7.22 11.83 -12.03
C GLY A 33 6.29 12.72 -11.23
N TRP A 34 6.81 13.32 -10.16
CA TRP A 34 6.02 14.16 -9.24
C TRP A 34 5.24 15.27 -9.94
N GLU A 35 5.81 15.90 -10.96
CA GLU A 35 5.16 17.02 -11.66
C GLU A 35 3.83 16.61 -12.33
N VAL A 36 3.83 15.51 -13.08
CA VAL A 36 2.60 15.02 -13.74
C VAL A 36 1.63 14.41 -12.73
N VAL A 37 2.11 13.74 -11.68
CA VAL A 37 1.27 13.21 -10.60
C VAL A 37 0.58 14.33 -9.83
N HIS A 38 1.30 15.40 -9.47
CA HIS A 38 0.72 16.60 -8.86
C HIS A 38 -0.25 17.31 -9.80
N GLY A 39 0.06 17.38 -11.10
CA GLY A 39 -0.85 17.90 -12.12
C GLY A 39 -2.19 17.15 -12.14
N LEU A 40 -2.14 15.81 -12.18
CA LEU A 40 -3.33 14.93 -12.13
C LEU A 40 -4.10 15.09 -10.81
N LEU A 41 -3.40 15.19 -9.67
CA LEU A 41 -4.02 15.37 -8.37
C LEU A 41 -4.72 16.72 -8.26
N ARG A 42 -4.07 17.81 -8.67
CA ARG A 42 -4.69 19.15 -8.68
C ARG A 42 -5.87 19.21 -9.65
N ALA A 43 -5.75 18.59 -10.81
CA ALA A 43 -6.86 18.43 -11.75
C ALA A 43 -8.05 17.72 -11.10
N LEU A 44 -7.85 16.59 -10.40
CA LEU A 44 -8.91 15.91 -9.66
C LEU A 44 -9.53 16.83 -8.61
N GLN A 45 -8.72 17.55 -7.84
CA GLN A 45 -9.22 18.46 -6.80
C GLN A 45 -10.07 19.60 -7.38
N ILE A 46 -9.70 20.14 -8.54
CA ILE A 46 -10.50 21.12 -9.29
C ILE A 46 -11.85 20.51 -9.70
N GLU A 47 -11.85 19.30 -10.26
CA GLU A 47 -13.07 18.56 -10.65
C GLU A 47 -13.94 18.12 -9.46
N LEU A 48 -13.37 18.10 -8.25
CA LEU A 48 -14.09 17.91 -6.99
C LEU A 48 -14.59 19.23 -6.38
N GLY A 49 -14.29 20.39 -7.00
CA GLY A 49 -14.71 21.70 -6.50
C GLY A 49 -13.90 22.21 -5.31
N ILE A 50 -12.66 21.76 -5.14
CA ILE A 50 -11.74 22.29 -4.13
C ILE A 50 -11.17 23.62 -4.64
N SER A 51 -11.41 24.70 -3.91
CA SER A 51 -11.06 26.06 -4.32
C SER A 51 -9.56 26.35 -4.32
N VAL A 52 -8.81 25.70 -3.43
CA VAL A 52 -7.34 25.80 -3.33
C VAL A 52 -6.74 24.39 -3.41
N PRO A 53 -6.46 23.89 -4.62
CA PRO A 53 -5.76 22.62 -4.80
C PRO A 53 -4.36 22.60 -4.15
N SER A 54 -3.92 21.41 -3.79
CA SER A 54 -2.64 21.12 -3.15
C SER A 54 -2.03 19.83 -3.70
N ASP A 55 -0.73 19.63 -3.46
CA ASP A 55 0.00 18.44 -3.86
C ASP A 55 -0.22 17.24 -2.92
N ASN A 56 -1.30 17.25 -2.12
CA ASN A 56 -1.62 16.17 -1.19
C ASN A 56 -3.07 15.67 -1.36
N PHE A 57 -3.25 14.35 -1.37
CA PHE A 57 -4.56 13.71 -1.26
C PHE A 57 -4.94 13.62 0.22
N GLY A 58 -5.32 14.76 0.79
CA GLY A 58 -5.67 14.90 2.21
C GLY A 58 -7.16 14.71 2.53
N PRO A 59 -7.57 14.93 3.79
CA PRO A 59 -8.94 14.69 4.26
C PRO A 59 -10.03 15.40 3.44
N GLY A 60 -9.76 16.61 2.97
CA GLY A 60 -10.70 17.38 2.15
C GLY A 60 -10.93 16.79 0.74
N THR A 61 -9.91 16.14 0.18
CA THR A 61 -9.98 15.41 -1.10
C THR A 61 -10.65 14.06 -0.88
N THR A 62 -10.28 13.35 0.18
CA THR A 62 -10.93 12.11 0.62
C THR A 62 -12.43 12.26 0.78
N ALA A 63 -12.89 13.22 1.58
CA ALA A 63 -14.32 13.42 1.84
C ALA A 63 -15.12 13.73 0.55
N ARG A 64 -14.57 14.55 -0.34
CA ARG A 64 -15.24 14.91 -1.61
C ARG A 64 -15.24 13.79 -2.62
N TYR A 65 -14.13 13.04 -2.73
CA TYR A 65 -14.07 11.89 -3.63
C TYR A 65 -14.99 10.77 -3.16
N GLN A 66 -15.02 10.49 -1.86
CA GLN A 66 -15.86 9.46 -1.26
C GLN A 66 -17.37 9.68 -1.48
N ALA A 67 -17.81 10.94 -1.65
CA ALA A 67 -19.20 11.25 -1.94
C ALA A 67 -19.67 10.74 -3.32
N ALA A 68 -18.76 10.63 -4.30
CA ALA A 68 -19.02 10.08 -5.62
C ALA A 68 -17.74 9.49 -6.24
N PRO A 69 -17.31 8.29 -5.81
CA PRO A 69 -16.13 7.62 -6.35
C PRO A 69 -16.30 7.35 -7.85
N LEU A 70 -15.19 7.25 -8.57
CA LEU A 70 -15.28 6.92 -10.00
C LEU A 70 -15.75 5.48 -10.16
N ALA A 71 -16.76 5.32 -11.00
CA ALA A 71 -17.25 4.02 -11.41
C ALA A 71 -17.43 4.01 -12.92
N LYS A 72 -17.26 2.84 -13.52
CA LYS A 72 -17.58 2.63 -14.92
C LYS A 72 -19.07 2.92 -15.15
N PRO A 73 -19.42 3.86 -16.02
CA PRO A 73 -20.81 4.22 -16.26
C PRO A 73 -21.59 3.05 -16.89
N ALA A 74 -22.83 2.85 -16.44
CA ALA A 74 -23.73 1.83 -16.99
C ALA A 74 -24.17 2.14 -18.44
N LEU A 75 -24.26 3.43 -18.79
CA LEU A 75 -24.58 3.90 -20.14
C LEU A 75 -23.30 4.23 -20.90
N LYS A 76 -23.18 3.69 -22.11
CA LYS A 76 -22.09 4.04 -23.03
C LYS A 76 -22.17 5.52 -23.40
N GLY A 77 -21.03 6.20 -23.40
CA GLY A 77 -20.91 7.61 -23.81
C GLY A 77 -21.04 8.64 -22.68
N ALA A 78 -21.09 8.22 -21.42
CA ALA A 78 -20.96 9.17 -20.31
C ALA A 78 -19.51 9.68 -20.25
N THR A 79 -19.37 11.00 -20.20
CA THR A 79 -18.07 11.67 -20.23
C THR A 79 -17.76 12.47 -18.98
N SER A 80 -16.50 12.50 -18.59
CA SER A 80 -15.99 13.31 -17.47
C SER A 80 -14.48 13.49 -17.55
N ASN A 81 -14.00 14.71 -17.26
CA ASN A 81 -12.58 14.98 -17.07
C ASN A 81 -11.95 14.08 -15.99
N LYS A 82 -12.74 13.58 -15.02
CA LYS A 82 -12.23 12.64 -14.01
C LYS A 82 -11.85 11.29 -14.60
N TYR A 83 -12.48 10.87 -15.70
CA TYR A 83 -12.10 9.65 -16.41
C TYR A 83 -10.79 9.85 -17.19
N ALA A 84 -10.58 11.01 -17.80
CA ALA A 84 -9.29 11.37 -18.39
C ALA A 84 -8.16 11.40 -17.33
N ILE A 85 -8.43 11.94 -16.14
CA ILE A 85 -7.48 11.91 -15.01
C ILE A 85 -7.14 10.46 -14.61
N LEU A 86 -8.15 9.58 -14.54
CA LEU A 86 -7.95 8.16 -14.25
C LEU A 86 -7.06 7.49 -15.31
N GLN A 87 -7.36 7.70 -16.60
CA GLN A 87 -6.54 7.18 -17.70
C GLN A 87 -5.09 7.67 -17.61
N GLY A 88 -4.89 8.97 -17.40
CA GLY A 88 -3.57 9.57 -17.27
C GLY A 88 -2.79 9.01 -16.07
N ALA A 89 -3.45 8.81 -14.93
CA ALA A 89 -2.84 8.19 -13.76
C ALA A 89 -2.45 6.74 -14.01
N LEU A 90 -3.30 5.94 -14.69
CA LEU A 90 -3.00 4.57 -15.08
C LEU A 90 -1.76 4.51 -15.99
N TRP A 91 -1.69 5.38 -17.01
CA TRP A 91 -0.52 5.47 -17.89
C TRP A 91 0.75 5.86 -17.13
N CYS A 92 0.66 6.84 -16.22
CA CYS A 92 1.80 7.23 -15.37
C CYS A 92 2.29 6.10 -14.44
N LYS A 93 1.43 5.12 -14.14
CA LYS A 93 1.74 3.91 -13.35
C LYS A 93 2.11 2.69 -14.20
N GLY A 94 2.05 2.79 -15.53
CA GLY A 94 2.37 1.72 -16.46
C GLY A 94 1.23 0.71 -16.69
N TYR A 95 -0.01 1.12 -16.50
CA TYR A 95 -1.21 0.35 -16.84
C TYR A 95 -1.80 0.87 -18.15
N ASP A 96 -2.02 -0.04 -19.10
CA ASP A 96 -2.56 0.29 -20.42
C ASP A 96 -4.06 0.54 -20.34
N ALA A 97 -4.42 1.83 -20.27
CA ALA A 97 -5.81 2.27 -20.25
C ALA A 97 -6.45 2.33 -21.66
N GLY A 98 -5.72 1.99 -22.73
CA GLY A 98 -6.15 2.22 -24.11
C GLY A 98 -6.07 3.70 -24.50
N HIS A 99 -7.01 4.13 -25.37
CA HIS A 99 -7.14 5.52 -25.81
C HIS A 99 -5.82 6.14 -26.30
N TYR A 100 -5.14 5.48 -27.24
CA TYR A 100 -3.82 5.93 -27.70
C TYR A 100 -3.88 7.25 -28.48
N GLY A 101 -2.90 8.12 -28.23
CA GLY A 101 -2.67 9.37 -28.96
C GLY A 101 -3.20 10.62 -28.27
N ASP A 102 -4.37 10.55 -27.62
CA ASP A 102 -4.89 11.60 -26.74
C ASP A 102 -5.68 10.95 -25.61
N LEU A 103 -5.66 11.57 -24.43
CA LEU A 103 -6.57 11.15 -23.36
C LEU A 103 -7.99 11.56 -23.75
N ASP A 104 -8.95 10.69 -23.49
CA ASP A 104 -10.36 11.05 -23.59
C ASP A 104 -11.06 11.00 -22.24
N ASP A 105 -12.32 11.41 -22.23
CA ASP A 105 -13.13 11.56 -21.05
C ASP A 105 -14.05 10.35 -20.82
N HIS A 106 -13.66 9.14 -21.23
CA HIS A 106 -14.46 7.91 -21.07
C HIS A 106 -13.87 6.92 -20.06
N TYR A 107 -14.74 6.15 -19.40
CA TYR A 107 -14.36 4.98 -18.60
C TYR A 107 -15.02 3.75 -19.23
N ASP A 108 -14.31 3.09 -20.13
CA ASP A 108 -14.80 1.95 -20.90
C ASP A 108 -14.27 0.60 -20.37
N ASP A 109 -14.42 -0.47 -21.15
CA ASP A 109 -13.93 -1.80 -20.80
C ASP A 109 -12.39 -1.88 -20.74
N LYS A 110 -11.68 -1.07 -21.54
CA LYS A 110 -10.21 -0.99 -21.53
C LYS A 110 -9.73 -0.33 -20.25
N VAL A 111 -10.32 0.80 -19.87
CA VAL A 111 -10.00 1.48 -18.61
C VAL A 111 -10.34 0.58 -17.42
N ALA A 112 -11.47 -0.14 -17.44
CA ALA A 112 -11.80 -1.09 -16.39
C ALA A 112 -10.80 -2.25 -16.28
N ALA A 113 -10.35 -2.81 -17.40
CA ALA A 113 -9.32 -3.84 -17.40
C ALA A 113 -7.99 -3.33 -16.79
N ALA A 114 -7.62 -2.07 -17.08
CA ALA A 114 -6.44 -1.44 -16.49
C ALA A 114 -6.57 -1.25 -14.96
N VAL A 115 -7.73 -0.79 -14.49
CA VAL A 115 -8.03 -0.68 -13.06
C VAL A 115 -8.03 -2.05 -12.38
N ALA A 116 -8.63 -3.07 -12.99
CA ALA A 116 -8.62 -4.44 -12.48
C ALA A 116 -7.20 -5.00 -12.39
N SER A 117 -6.35 -4.71 -13.37
CA SER A 117 -4.93 -5.09 -13.33
C SER A 117 -4.19 -4.42 -12.17
N LEU A 118 -4.44 -3.12 -11.93
CA LEU A 118 -3.86 -2.42 -10.78
C LEU A 118 -4.35 -3.01 -9.46
N GLN A 119 -5.65 -3.28 -9.34
CA GLN A 119 -6.25 -3.90 -8.17
C GLN A 119 -5.64 -5.27 -7.84
N ALA A 120 -5.43 -6.10 -8.86
CA ALA A 120 -4.75 -7.39 -8.71
C ALA A 120 -3.29 -7.22 -8.28
N ASP A 121 -2.57 -6.27 -8.90
CA ASP A 121 -1.18 -5.97 -8.56
C ASP A 121 -1.03 -5.37 -7.15
N ALA A 122 -2.04 -4.64 -6.67
CA ALA A 122 -2.11 -4.10 -5.32
C ALA A 122 -2.57 -5.13 -4.27
N GLY A 123 -2.99 -6.33 -4.66
CA GLY A 123 -3.40 -7.40 -3.74
C GLY A 123 -4.82 -7.29 -3.18
N ILE A 124 -5.62 -6.32 -3.64
CA ILE A 124 -7.01 -6.13 -3.18
C ILE A 124 -8.05 -6.82 -4.08
N GLY A 125 -7.64 -7.26 -5.28
CA GLY A 125 -8.55 -7.81 -6.27
C GLY A 125 -9.63 -6.80 -6.71
N GLY A 126 -10.51 -7.22 -7.61
CA GLY A 126 -11.61 -6.39 -8.11
C GLY A 126 -11.87 -6.59 -9.59
N ASP A 127 -12.98 -6.02 -10.04
CA ASP A 127 -13.47 -6.09 -11.42
C ASP A 127 -13.13 -4.84 -12.24
N GLY A 128 -12.42 -3.88 -11.63
CA GLY A 128 -12.09 -2.60 -12.23
C GLY A 128 -13.29 -1.71 -12.52
N LEU A 129 -14.48 -1.99 -11.96
CA LEU A 129 -15.68 -1.18 -12.17
C LEU A 129 -15.76 0.03 -11.25
N THR A 130 -15.10 -0.01 -10.09
CA THR A 130 -15.08 1.11 -9.13
C THR A 130 -13.65 1.39 -8.69
N VAL A 131 -13.31 2.67 -8.63
CA VAL A 131 -12.04 3.16 -8.08
C VAL A 131 -12.31 3.67 -6.66
N SER A 132 -11.83 2.91 -5.66
CA SER A 132 -11.98 3.29 -4.25
C SER A 132 -11.17 4.55 -3.92
N VAL A 133 -11.44 5.17 -2.77
CA VAL A 133 -10.65 6.30 -2.25
C VAL A 133 -9.17 5.93 -2.18
N ASN A 134 -8.85 4.78 -1.59
CA ASN A 134 -7.46 4.34 -1.42
C ASN A 134 -6.81 4.02 -2.77
N LEU A 135 -7.56 3.43 -3.71
CA LEU A 135 -7.05 3.16 -5.06
C LEU A 135 -6.75 4.46 -5.82
N MET A 136 -7.63 5.46 -5.75
CA MET A 136 -7.39 6.76 -6.38
C MET A 136 -6.22 7.51 -5.72
N LYS A 137 -6.11 7.43 -4.38
CA LYS A 137 -5.00 8.00 -3.63
C LYS A 137 -3.67 7.36 -4.04
N ALA A 138 -3.63 6.02 -4.15
CA ALA A 138 -2.49 5.26 -4.62
C ALA A 138 -2.12 5.60 -6.08
N LEU A 139 -3.11 5.70 -6.98
CA LEU A 139 -2.92 6.13 -8.37
C LEU A 139 -2.27 7.51 -8.47
N LEU A 140 -2.67 8.44 -7.59
CA LEU A 140 -2.18 9.82 -7.54
C LEU A 140 -1.02 10.02 -6.54
N SER A 141 -0.22 8.99 -6.34
CA SER A 141 1.01 9.01 -5.54
C SER A 141 2.21 8.59 -6.39
N MET A 142 3.38 8.33 -5.77
CA MET A 142 4.51 7.65 -6.44
C MET A 142 4.57 6.14 -6.18
N ASP A 143 3.57 5.57 -5.49
CA ASP A 143 3.54 4.15 -5.14
C ASP A 143 3.53 3.25 -6.38
N GLN A 144 4.35 2.21 -6.38
CA GLN A 144 4.42 1.25 -7.47
C GLN A 144 3.86 -0.10 -7.02
N PHE A 145 3.11 -0.78 -7.89
CA PHE A 145 2.44 -2.05 -7.58
C PHE A 145 3.03 -3.26 -8.35
N ARG A 146 4.18 -3.04 -9.00
CA ARG A 146 4.93 -4.06 -9.75
C ARG A 146 6.41 -3.94 -9.41
N LEU A 147 7.14 -5.04 -9.54
CA LEU A 147 8.60 -5.02 -9.49
C LEU A 147 9.14 -4.22 -10.68
N ILE A 148 9.86 -3.14 -10.41
CA ILE A 148 10.55 -2.37 -11.45
C ILE A 148 11.91 -3.02 -11.72
N PRO A 149 12.25 -3.40 -12.96
CA PRO A 149 13.56 -3.92 -13.29
C PRO A 149 14.69 -2.99 -12.82
N GLY A 150 15.65 -3.53 -12.06
CA GLY A 150 16.78 -2.76 -11.54
C GLY A 150 16.50 -1.93 -10.28
N SER A 151 15.28 -1.95 -9.73
CA SER A 151 14.95 -1.27 -8.46
C SER A 151 15.47 -1.98 -7.21
N GLY A 152 15.86 -3.25 -7.33
CA GLY A 152 16.19 -4.10 -6.18
C GLY A 152 14.96 -4.71 -5.48
N GLY A 153 13.76 -4.55 -6.03
CA GLY A 153 12.54 -5.15 -5.47
C GLY A 153 12.59 -6.69 -5.41
N ASP A 154 12.18 -7.23 -4.28
CA ASP A 154 12.10 -8.66 -3.98
C ASP A 154 10.67 -9.19 -4.17
N ALA A 155 10.52 -10.31 -4.88
CA ALA A 155 9.22 -10.89 -5.20
C ALA A 155 8.46 -11.42 -3.97
N SER A 156 9.18 -11.95 -2.97
CA SER A 156 8.59 -12.40 -1.70
C SER A 156 8.11 -11.20 -0.89
N VAL A 157 8.89 -10.12 -0.84
CA VAL A 157 8.47 -8.87 -0.20
C VAL A 157 7.23 -8.30 -0.88
N ARG A 158 7.21 -8.26 -2.21
CA ARG A 158 6.03 -7.84 -2.97
C ARG A 158 4.81 -8.69 -2.63
N SER A 159 4.96 -10.01 -2.61
CA SER A 159 3.86 -10.92 -2.26
C SER A 159 3.29 -10.61 -0.88
N PHE A 160 4.14 -10.23 0.08
CA PHE A 160 3.69 -9.87 1.42
C PHE A 160 3.04 -8.48 1.46
N GLN A 161 3.55 -7.50 0.71
CA GLN A 161 2.90 -6.18 0.56
C GLN A 161 1.47 -6.32 0.00
N GLN A 162 1.27 -7.23 -0.96
CA GLN A 162 -0.06 -7.55 -1.50
C GLN A 162 -0.97 -8.18 -0.43
N GLU A 163 -0.44 -9.07 0.40
CA GLU A 163 -1.18 -9.65 1.53
C GLU A 163 -1.55 -8.58 2.57
N LEU A 164 -0.65 -7.64 2.85
CA LEU A 164 -0.90 -6.52 3.75
C LEU A 164 -2.07 -5.66 3.23
N ASN A 165 -2.04 -5.30 1.96
CA ASN A 165 -3.14 -4.55 1.34
C ASN A 165 -4.46 -5.34 1.39
N GLY A 166 -4.48 -6.59 0.91
CA GLY A 166 -5.70 -7.39 0.86
C GLY A 166 -6.31 -7.72 2.24
N GLY A 167 -5.47 -7.83 3.28
CA GLY A 167 -5.91 -8.19 4.63
C GLY A 167 -6.14 -7.01 5.58
N PHE A 168 -5.48 -5.87 5.34
CA PHE A 168 -5.36 -4.79 6.32
C PHE A 168 -5.48 -3.37 5.73
N GLU A 169 -6.02 -3.22 4.51
CA GLU A 169 -6.26 -1.92 3.86
C GLU A 169 -6.98 -0.91 4.77
N ALA A 170 -7.93 -1.36 5.59
CA ALA A 170 -8.65 -0.48 6.51
C ALA A 170 -7.75 0.23 7.53
N TYR A 171 -6.60 -0.36 7.87
CA TYR A 171 -5.64 0.17 8.84
C TYR A 171 -4.56 1.02 8.15
N SER A 172 -3.94 0.48 7.10
CA SER A 172 -2.77 1.10 6.46
C SER A 172 -3.10 1.90 5.19
N GLY A 173 -4.31 1.78 4.65
CA GLY A 173 -4.57 2.09 3.24
C GLY A 173 -3.81 1.13 2.32
N LEU A 174 -3.62 1.53 1.07
CA LEU A 174 -2.78 0.81 0.11
C LEU A 174 -1.33 1.27 0.24
N ILE A 175 -0.43 0.33 0.51
CA ILE A 175 1.01 0.52 0.39
C ILE A 175 1.50 0.06 -0.99
N PRO A 176 2.66 0.55 -1.48
CA PRO A 176 3.26 0.03 -2.69
C PRO A 176 3.47 -1.50 -2.61
N CYS A 177 3.40 -2.15 -3.77
CA CYS A 177 3.73 -3.56 -3.98
C CYS A 177 4.91 -3.66 -4.95
N ASP A 178 6.01 -2.99 -4.61
CA ASP A 178 7.23 -2.84 -5.41
C ASP A 178 8.37 -3.77 -4.99
N GLY A 179 8.16 -4.55 -3.93
CA GLY A 179 9.14 -5.48 -3.37
C GLY A 179 10.23 -4.82 -2.53
N ILE A 180 10.09 -3.54 -2.18
CA ILE A 180 11.05 -2.81 -1.36
C ILE A 180 10.52 -2.74 0.08
N TYR A 181 11.29 -3.28 1.02
CA TYR A 181 10.99 -3.11 2.45
C TYR A 181 11.43 -1.72 2.90
N ASP A 182 10.48 -0.82 3.04
CA ASP A 182 10.69 0.56 3.46
C ASP A 182 9.95 0.88 4.78
N ARG A 183 9.95 2.16 5.17
CA ARG A 183 9.23 2.59 6.38
C ARG A 183 7.73 2.33 6.26
N GLY A 184 7.12 2.57 5.10
CA GLY A 184 5.68 2.36 4.91
C GLY A 184 5.29 0.90 5.05
N THR A 185 6.11 -0.02 4.51
CA THR A 185 5.92 -1.46 4.65
C THR A 185 6.07 -1.90 6.11
N ASN A 186 7.07 -1.41 6.85
CA ASN A 186 7.22 -1.69 8.28
C ASN A 186 6.02 -1.16 9.10
N GLU A 187 5.52 0.03 8.78
CA GLU A 187 4.34 0.60 9.43
C GLU A 187 3.08 -0.26 9.17
N ALA A 188 2.87 -0.71 7.93
CA ALA A 188 1.78 -1.62 7.58
C ALA A 188 1.89 -3.00 8.27
N VAL A 189 3.11 -3.51 8.47
CA VAL A 189 3.33 -4.70 9.30
C VAL A 189 2.85 -4.48 10.74
N ILE A 190 3.16 -3.34 11.34
CA ILE A 190 2.72 -3.03 12.70
C ILE A 190 1.21 -2.86 12.75
N TYR A 191 0.58 -2.24 11.75
CA TYR A 191 -0.87 -2.20 11.62
C TYR A 191 -1.48 -3.61 11.52
N ALA A 192 -0.85 -4.53 10.78
CA ALA A 192 -1.29 -5.92 10.72
C ALA A 192 -1.21 -6.62 12.09
N ILE A 193 -0.14 -6.39 12.85
CA ILE A 193 -0.01 -6.87 14.25
C ILE A 193 -1.16 -6.32 15.09
N GLN A 194 -1.39 -5.00 15.07
CA GLN A 194 -2.45 -4.33 15.83
C GLN A 194 -3.85 -4.83 15.45
N ALA A 195 -4.09 -5.09 14.17
CA ALA A 195 -5.34 -5.67 13.69
C ALA A 195 -5.54 -7.11 14.22
N LEU A 196 -4.47 -7.92 14.27
CA LEU A 196 -4.53 -9.26 14.89
C LEU A 196 -4.68 -9.19 16.42
N GLU A 197 -4.25 -8.10 17.05
CA GLU A 197 -4.55 -7.79 18.46
C GLU A 197 -6.01 -7.34 18.68
N ASP A 198 -6.89 -7.35 17.65
CA ASP A 198 -8.26 -6.78 17.70
C ASP A 198 -8.28 -5.28 18.08
N MET A 199 -7.19 -4.54 17.83
CA MET A 199 -7.17 -3.11 18.06
C MET A 199 -8.06 -2.41 17.02
N PRO A 200 -9.00 -1.53 17.42
CA PRO A 200 -9.82 -0.79 16.47
C PRO A 200 -8.99 0.09 15.52
N VAL A 201 -9.47 0.30 14.29
CA VAL A 201 -8.78 1.09 13.24
C VAL A 201 -8.46 2.51 13.68
N ASP A 202 -9.34 3.14 14.47
CA ASP A 202 -9.18 4.49 15.00
C ASP A 202 -8.26 4.58 16.24
N VAL A 203 -7.88 3.43 16.80
CA VAL A 203 -6.94 3.31 17.93
C VAL A 203 -5.56 2.87 17.44
N ALA A 204 -5.51 2.02 16.41
CA ALA A 204 -4.28 1.56 15.79
C ALA A 204 -3.47 2.73 15.24
N SER A 205 -2.15 2.64 15.35
CA SER A 205 -1.25 3.77 15.09
C SER A 205 -0.05 3.42 14.20
N GLY A 206 0.12 2.16 13.82
CA GLY A 206 1.30 1.72 13.06
C GLY A 206 2.62 1.81 13.85
N TYR A 207 2.54 2.06 15.16
CA TYR A 207 3.68 2.16 16.06
C TYR A 207 3.61 1.08 17.15
N PHE A 208 4.76 0.52 17.50
CA PHE A 208 4.90 -0.49 18.55
C PHE A 208 4.87 0.14 19.97
N GLY A 209 3.74 0.76 20.31
CA GLY A 209 3.50 1.50 21.55
C GLY A 209 3.08 0.62 22.74
N PRO A 210 2.70 1.22 23.89
CA PRO A 210 2.36 0.49 25.11
C PRO A 210 1.27 -0.59 24.94
N SER A 211 0.22 -0.30 24.17
CA SER A 211 -0.86 -1.26 23.89
C SER A 211 -0.34 -2.47 23.11
N THR A 212 0.37 -2.24 22.00
CA THR A 212 0.96 -3.33 21.19
C THR A 212 1.97 -4.14 22.00
N ARG A 213 2.79 -3.49 22.83
CA ARG A 213 3.70 -4.21 23.75
C ARG A 213 2.98 -5.13 24.74
N SER A 214 1.76 -4.76 25.14
CA SER A 214 0.97 -5.50 26.12
C SER A 214 0.20 -6.66 25.49
N HIS A 215 -0.19 -6.53 24.22
CA HIS A 215 -1.06 -7.49 23.54
C HIS A 215 -0.37 -8.34 22.48
N CYS A 216 0.81 -7.96 22.01
CA CYS A 216 1.57 -8.76 21.05
C CYS A 216 1.98 -10.09 21.70
N PRO A 217 1.56 -11.25 21.16
CA PRO A 217 1.77 -12.51 21.82
C PRO A 217 3.21 -13.01 21.69
N ASP A 218 3.62 -13.81 22.66
CA ASP A 218 4.76 -14.69 22.50
C ASP A 218 4.33 -15.84 21.57
N LEU A 219 5.20 -16.24 20.64
CA LEU A 219 4.84 -17.23 19.63
C LEU A 219 5.02 -18.69 20.08
N ASP A 220 5.65 -18.93 21.24
CA ASP A 220 5.48 -20.17 22.00
C ASP A 220 4.23 -20.08 22.89
N TYR A 221 3.12 -19.80 22.23
CA TYR A 221 1.87 -19.40 22.87
C TYR A 221 1.33 -20.48 23.81
N SER A 222 1.07 -20.08 25.06
CA SER A 222 0.62 -20.95 26.16
C SER A 222 -0.87 -20.77 26.51
N HIS A 223 -1.68 -20.25 25.58
CA HIS A 223 -3.12 -19.99 25.72
C HIS A 223 -3.52 -19.00 26.84
N GLY A 224 -2.58 -18.22 27.36
CA GLY A 224 -2.83 -17.23 28.42
C GLY A 224 -2.81 -15.76 27.97
N GLN A 225 -2.24 -15.43 26.82
CA GLN A 225 -2.19 -14.04 26.34
C GLN A 225 -3.47 -13.67 25.60
N VAL A 226 -3.91 -12.43 25.76
CA VAL A 226 -5.19 -11.94 25.24
C VAL A 226 -4.99 -10.74 24.32
N SER A 227 -5.90 -10.60 23.36
CA SER A 227 -6.00 -9.46 22.48
C SER A 227 -6.37 -8.18 23.23
N TYR A 228 -6.33 -7.05 22.53
CA TYR A 228 -6.72 -5.73 23.04
C TYR A 228 -8.14 -5.73 23.65
N THR A 229 -9.04 -6.58 23.15
CA THR A 229 -10.42 -6.71 23.64
C THR A 229 -10.58 -7.75 24.74
N GLY A 230 -9.49 -8.39 25.19
CA GLY A 230 -9.50 -9.42 26.23
C GLY A 230 -9.80 -10.84 25.72
N ALA A 231 -9.85 -11.06 24.40
CA ALA A 231 -10.06 -12.38 23.82
C ALA A 231 -8.76 -13.20 23.79
N VAL A 232 -8.82 -14.46 24.22
CA VAL A 232 -7.70 -15.40 24.08
C VAL A 232 -7.40 -15.63 22.61
N TYR A 233 -6.13 -15.56 22.20
CA TYR A 233 -5.74 -15.86 20.82
C TYR A 233 -6.01 -17.31 20.46
N SER A 234 -6.58 -17.54 19.29
CA SER A 234 -6.74 -18.87 18.72
C SER A 234 -5.46 -19.31 18.00
N ASP A 235 -5.27 -20.63 17.84
CA ASP A 235 -4.13 -21.17 17.10
C ASP A 235 -4.06 -20.61 15.66
N ALA A 236 -5.20 -20.39 15.02
CA ALA A 236 -5.26 -19.77 13.70
C ALA A 236 -4.74 -18.33 13.71
N ARG A 237 -4.99 -17.57 14.78
CA ARG A 237 -4.47 -16.21 14.89
C ARG A 237 -2.98 -16.19 15.21
N ILE A 238 -2.51 -17.09 16.09
CA ILE A 238 -1.07 -17.27 16.35
C ILE A 238 -0.32 -17.64 15.07
N ARG A 239 -0.89 -18.50 14.21
CA ARG A 239 -0.31 -18.80 12.89
C ARG A 239 -0.14 -17.57 12.00
N ARG A 240 -1.08 -16.62 12.02
CA ARG A 240 -0.96 -15.34 11.31
C ARG A 240 0.13 -14.45 11.91
N PHE A 241 0.28 -14.42 13.23
CA PHE A 241 1.43 -13.75 13.87
C PHE A 241 2.76 -14.41 13.49
N CYS A 242 2.84 -15.74 13.44
CA CYS A 242 4.04 -16.47 12.96
C CYS A 242 4.40 -16.08 11.53
N ARG A 243 3.40 -15.94 10.66
CA ARG A 243 3.59 -15.51 9.28
C ARG A 243 4.18 -14.09 9.20
N ILE A 244 3.63 -13.14 9.96
CA ILE A 244 4.19 -11.77 10.06
C ILE A 244 5.63 -11.81 10.61
N ALA A 245 5.87 -12.58 11.68
CA ALA A 245 7.20 -12.69 12.27
C ALA A 245 8.23 -13.26 11.28
N ASN A 246 7.85 -14.26 10.48
CA ASN A 246 8.74 -14.81 9.45
C ASN A 246 8.99 -13.82 8.31
N PHE A 247 8.03 -12.96 7.96
CA PHE A 247 8.28 -11.84 7.07
C PHE A 247 9.31 -10.87 7.65
N CYS A 248 9.15 -10.47 8.92
CA CYS A 248 10.12 -9.61 9.60
C CYS A 248 11.52 -10.26 9.67
N MET A 249 11.59 -11.56 9.96
CA MET A 249 12.85 -12.32 9.95
C MET A 249 13.48 -12.33 8.56
N TYR A 250 12.69 -12.53 7.50
CA TYR A 250 13.15 -12.51 6.10
C TYR A 250 13.82 -11.18 5.75
N VAL A 251 13.13 -10.04 5.99
CA VAL A 251 13.67 -8.71 5.64
C VAL A 251 14.85 -8.29 6.52
N ASN A 252 15.01 -8.91 7.70
CA ASN A 252 16.18 -8.75 8.56
C ASN A 252 17.36 -9.69 8.18
N GLY A 253 17.23 -10.49 7.12
CA GLY A 253 18.29 -11.38 6.62
C GLY A 253 18.30 -12.79 7.24
N PHE A 254 17.21 -13.19 7.90
CA PHE A 254 17.06 -14.48 8.57
C PHE A 254 15.85 -15.29 8.03
N PRO A 255 15.74 -15.54 6.71
CA PRO A 255 14.63 -16.33 6.16
C PRO A 255 14.58 -17.75 6.75
N SER A 256 13.39 -18.20 7.12
CA SER A 256 13.11 -19.54 7.68
C SER A 256 12.23 -20.40 6.74
N GLY A 257 11.65 -19.81 5.71
CA GLY A 257 10.80 -20.46 4.72
C GLY A 257 11.54 -21.04 3.53
N THR A 258 10.75 -21.56 2.59
CA THR A 258 11.23 -22.05 1.28
C THR A 258 10.91 -21.04 0.19
N GLN A 259 11.41 -21.25 -1.03
CA GLN A 259 11.03 -20.42 -2.17
C GLN A 259 9.51 -20.43 -2.45
N ALA A 260 8.83 -21.56 -2.20
CA ALA A 260 7.40 -21.72 -2.44
C ALA A 260 6.53 -21.20 -1.28
N ASP A 261 7.08 -21.16 -0.07
CA ASP A 261 6.46 -20.59 1.12
C ASP A 261 7.52 -19.83 1.93
N PRO A 262 7.79 -18.56 1.55
CA PRO A 262 8.84 -17.76 2.21
C PRO A 262 8.52 -17.41 3.67
N PHE A 263 7.23 -17.45 4.05
CA PHE A 263 6.73 -17.00 5.35
C PHE A 263 5.82 -18.06 5.99
N PRO A 264 6.39 -19.17 6.49
CA PRO A 264 5.61 -20.26 7.07
C PRO A 264 4.76 -19.77 8.25
N GLU A 265 3.60 -20.40 8.46
CA GLU A 265 2.76 -20.14 9.64
C GLU A 265 3.30 -20.80 10.95
N LYS A 266 4.62 -20.98 11.04
CA LYS A 266 5.31 -21.58 12.19
C LYS A 266 6.72 -21.01 12.32
N ILE A 267 7.23 -20.93 13.55
CA ILE A 267 8.57 -20.40 13.81
C ILE A 267 9.60 -21.53 13.78
N ASP A 268 10.78 -21.25 13.20
CA ASP A 268 11.98 -22.08 13.33
C ASP A 268 12.84 -21.56 14.51
N PRO A 269 12.90 -22.28 15.64
CA PRO A 269 13.69 -21.84 16.80
C PRO A 269 15.18 -21.70 16.53
N ALA A 270 15.74 -22.48 15.59
CA ALA A 270 17.16 -22.38 15.25
C ALA A 270 17.45 -21.04 14.57
N ARG A 271 16.59 -20.67 13.62
CA ARG A 271 16.70 -19.39 12.90
C ARG A 271 16.49 -18.19 13.81
N VAL A 272 15.55 -18.29 14.74
CA VAL A 272 15.35 -17.25 15.77
C VAL A 272 16.59 -17.08 16.65
N ARG A 273 17.25 -18.16 17.07
CA ARG A 273 18.51 -18.05 17.84
C ARG A 273 19.62 -17.36 17.05
N GLU A 274 19.73 -17.61 15.75
CA GLU A 274 20.70 -16.90 14.91
C GLU A 274 20.45 -15.39 14.86
N PHE A 275 19.19 -14.98 14.71
CA PHE A 275 18.78 -13.58 14.77
C PHE A 275 19.09 -12.97 16.15
N GLN A 276 18.66 -13.65 17.22
CA GLN A 276 18.86 -13.19 18.60
C GLN A 276 20.35 -13.01 18.90
N ARG A 277 21.21 -13.95 18.50
CA ARG A 277 22.66 -13.84 18.60
C ARG A 277 23.21 -12.65 17.83
N LYS A 278 22.76 -12.44 16.59
CA LYS A 278 23.23 -11.33 15.74
C LYS A 278 22.90 -9.97 16.35
N TYR A 279 21.71 -9.82 16.93
CA TYR A 279 21.20 -8.55 17.46
C TYR A 279 21.38 -8.41 18.98
N ALA A 280 22.15 -9.30 19.61
CA ALA A 280 22.41 -9.32 21.05
C ALA A 280 21.13 -9.31 21.91
N VAL A 281 20.14 -10.09 21.48
CA VAL A 281 18.93 -10.42 22.24
C VAL A 281 19.16 -11.78 22.91
N ALA A 282 18.51 -12.05 24.05
CA ALA A 282 18.61 -13.35 24.72
C ALA A 282 18.25 -14.50 23.76
N GLU A 283 19.13 -15.49 23.61
CA GLU A 283 19.00 -16.62 22.66
C GLU A 283 17.98 -17.68 23.13
N THR A 284 16.72 -17.27 23.29
CA THR A 284 15.62 -18.15 23.73
C THR A 284 15.14 -19.11 22.64
N GLY A 285 15.36 -18.77 21.37
CA GLY A 285 14.74 -19.44 20.21
C GLY A 285 13.23 -19.21 20.10
N ARG A 286 12.70 -18.24 20.85
CA ARG A 286 11.29 -17.88 20.90
C ARG A 286 11.13 -16.43 20.46
N ILE A 287 10.05 -16.14 19.75
CA ILE A 287 9.69 -14.76 19.44
C ILE A 287 8.83 -14.23 20.59
N ASN A 288 9.51 -13.65 21.57
CA ASN A 288 8.91 -12.94 22.68
C ASN A 288 8.94 -11.42 22.44
N LEU A 289 8.37 -10.63 23.35
CA LEU A 289 8.32 -9.16 23.21
C LEU A 289 9.67 -8.52 22.82
N SER A 290 10.78 -8.88 23.48
CA SER A 290 12.09 -8.30 23.14
C SER A 290 12.53 -8.66 21.72
N THR A 291 12.19 -9.86 21.23
CA THR A 291 12.46 -10.27 19.85
C THR A 291 11.57 -9.53 18.86
N TRP A 292 10.27 -9.35 19.15
CA TRP A 292 9.35 -8.54 18.35
C TRP A 292 9.84 -7.10 18.18
N LEU A 293 10.26 -6.47 19.29
CA LEU A 293 10.80 -5.11 19.27
C LEU A 293 12.06 -5.02 18.41
N SER A 294 12.97 -6.00 18.51
CA SER A 294 14.16 -6.06 17.64
C SER A 294 13.83 -6.29 16.16
N LEU A 295 12.71 -6.97 15.85
CA LEU A 295 12.27 -7.21 14.47
C LEU A 295 11.62 -5.97 13.83
N CYS A 296 10.81 -5.23 14.59
CA CYS A 296 9.92 -4.20 14.05
C CYS A 296 10.33 -2.76 14.40
N VAL A 297 11.23 -2.56 15.38
CA VAL A 297 11.59 -1.23 15.88
C VAL A 297 13.10 -1.04 15.79
N SER A 298 13.54 0.05 15.15
CA SER A 298 14.95 0.33 14.89
C SER A 298 15.81 0.46 16.15
N CYS A 299 15.24 0.93 17.28
CA CYS A 299 15.95 0.99 18.57
C CYS A 299 15.84 -0.30 19.39
N GLY A 300 15.04 -1.28 18.96
CA GLY A 300 14.76 -2.51 19.69
C GLY A 300 14.05 -2.27 21.03
N ASP A 301 14.29 -3.17 21.98
CA ASP A 301 13.85 -3.02 23.35
C ASP A 301 14.77 -2.07 24.12
N THR A 302 14.29 -0.89 24.50
CA THR A 302 15.08 0.10 25.26
C THR A 302 14.99 -0.10 26.77
N SER A 303 14.24 -1.10 27.24
CA SER A 303 14.12 -1.46 28.66
C SER A 303 15.05 -2.60 29.09
N ARG A 304 15.89 -3.07 28.15
CA ARG A 304 16.90 -4.11 28.36
C ARG A 304 18.17 -3.61 29.05
#